data_AF-A0AAD8FVI2-F1
#
_entry.id   AF-A0AAD8FVI2-F1
#
_cell.length_a   1.000
_cell.length_b   1.000
_cell.length_c   1.000
_cell.angle_alpha   90.00
_cell.angle_beta   90.00
_cell.angle_gamma   90.00
#
_symmetry.space_group_name_H-M   'P 1'
#
loop_
_entity.id
_entity.type
_entity.pdbx_description
1 polymer ?
#
loop_
_entity_poly.entity_id
_entity_poly.type
_entity_poly.pdbx_seq_one_letter_code
_entity_poly.pdbx_strand_id
1 'polypeptide(L)'
;MPNDPPPPYYASPVQPYSEIGEGINYQPYYIPPPSHVQPATYVAQDRTPIPPKSKLCGGNKRFFGGSGGSLILSGIVGVAIWLGVRYGSQLFSSAMNSSDSPYVAETCPAGTQYCDGKAECSQGGDELGCVRFGSNNSLQVMNSKDKTFYPVCNTNWSNSFADKTCKQLGFNGFYKTDTLGGSSPALTVSPSKPSQTIQGQLQIKRENNSTPGITSLSLSDCGMQQASGRIIGGVPSMLGKWPWQVSLHYNNFPTCGGTIVAPNFVITAAHCFPSAEYKNAGSWKVYAGLVSQYSLPSPLYVSKIIVNERYSKTNNDFDIAVMRLKSPVAFSSTVQPACLPTFDQVFATGTACWTTGFGTLQSGADSGSPNLMEVSVKIIDQSTCNGPNVYSGVLTPNMMCAGDLKGGVDSCQGDSGGPLVCKVGERWYLAGVTSWGIGCGARNKPGVYTKVTQQLTWVYSRMEAEKP
;
A
#
# COMPACT_ATOMS: atom_id res chain seq x y z
N MET A 1 29.53 -12.65 -46.00
CA MET A 1 29.13 -11.28 -46.40
C MET A 1 29.27 -10.37 -45.20
N PRO A 2 29.74 -9.13 -45.39
CA PRO A 2 30.84 -8.58 -44.60
C PRO A 2 30.41 -7.78 -43.36
N ASN A 3 31.36 -7.70 -42.42
CA ASN A 3 31.41 -6.79 -41.28
C ASN A 3 31.69 -5.37 -41.78
N ASP A 4 30.77 -4.42 -41.52
CA ASP A 4 31.07 -2.99 -41.58
C ASP A 4 30.84 -2.36 -40.18
N PRO A 5 31.79 -1.55 -39.67
CA PRO A 5 31.62 -0.81 -38.42
C PRO A 5 30.71 0.42 -38.60
N PRO A 6 30.01 0.87 -37.55
CA PRO A 6 29.16 2.05 -37.62
C PRO A 6 29.97 3.35 -37.76
N PRO A 7 29.43 4.38 -38.43
CA PRO A 7 30.15 5.63 -38.70
C PRO A 7 30.32 6.53 -37.46
N PRO A 8 31.31 7.43 -37.43
CA PRO A 8 31.61 8.29 -36.30
C PRO A 8 30.62 9.45 -36.16
N TYR A 9 30.25 9.77 -34.91
CA TYR A 9 29.47 10.96 -34.56
C TYR A 9 30.30 12.23 -34.73
N TYR A 10 29.88 13.11 -35.64
CA TYR A 10 30.35 14.50 -35.69
C TYR A 10 29.43 15.40 -34.85
N ALA A 11 30.02 16.13 -33.90
CA ALA A 11 29.36 17.19 -33.17
C ALA A 11 29.12 18.39 -34.10
N SER A 12 27.88 18.86 -34.18
CA SER A 12 27.56 20.12 -34.88
C SER A 12 27.92 21.33 -34.01
N PRO A 13 28.52 22.39 -34.58
CA PRO A 13 28.87 23.59 -33.82
C PRO A 13 27.65 24.49 -33.58
N VAL A 14 27.60 25.06 -32.37
CA VAL A 14 26.65 26.08 -31.94
C VAL A 14 26.90 27.38 -32.71
N GLN A 15 25.86 27.94 -33.33
CA GLN A 15 25.89 29.32 -33.84
C GLN A 15 25.41 30.31 -32.76
N PRO A 16 26.06 31.47 -32.62
CA PRO A 16 25.62 32.53 -31.71
C PRO A 16 24.47 33.34 -32.33
N TYR A 17 23.48 33.67 -31.50
CA TYR A 17 22.33 34.50 -31.87
C TYR A 17 22.77 35.96 -32.09
N SER A 18 22.38 36.54 -33.21
CA SER A 18 22.56 37.96 -33.51
C SER A 18 21.53 38.83 -32.79
N GLU A 19 22.02 39.92 -32.19
CA GLU A 19 21.21 41.03 -31.68
C GLU A 19 20.44 41.71 -32.82
N ILE A 20 19.14 41.94 -32.60
CA ILE A 20 18.38 42.98 -33.28
C ILE A 20 17.62 43.74 -32.19
N GLY A 21 18.07 44.97 -31.92
CA GLY A 21 17.25 45.99 -31.28
C GLY A 21 16.48 46.76 -32.34
N GLU A 22 15.20 47.00 -32.11
CA GLU A 22 14.64 48.35 -31.95
C GLU A 22 13.11 48.31 -31.79
N GLY A 23 12.64 49.00 -30.74
CA GLY A 23 11.43 49.82 -30.76
C GLY A 23 10.08 49.13 -30.92
N ILE A 24 9.46 48.71 -29.82
CA ILE A 24 7.99 48.75 -29.72
C ILE A 24 7.51 49.12 -28.31
N ASN A 25 6.50 49.98 -28.35
CA ASN A 25 5.91 50.82 -27.33
C ASN A 25 5.18 49.98 -26.26
N TYR A 26 5.56 50.09 -24.99
CA TYR A 26 4.80 49.46 -23.88
C TYR A 26 3.53 50.28 -23.61
N GLN A 27 2.39 49.82 -24.13
CA GLN A 27 1.08 50.18 -23.57
C GLN A 27 0.69 49.16 -22.49
N PRO A 28 0.26 49.60 -21.29
CA PRO A 28 -0.29 48.69 -20.30
C PRO A 28 -1.66 48.16 -20.77
N TYR A 29 -1.79 46.84 -20.86
CA TYR A 29 -3.08 46.19 -21.11
C TYR A 29 -4.04 46.49 -19.95
N TYR A 30 -5.12 47.21 -20.26
CA TYR A 30 -6.26 47.41 -19.37
C TYR A 30 -7.04 46.09 -19.29
N ILE A 31 -7.06 45.47 -18.11
CA ILE A 31 -7.94 44.34 -17.81
C ILE A 31 -9.32 44.93 -17.50
N PRO A 32 -10.37 44.66 -18.29
CA PRO A 32 -11.70 45.16 -17.96
C PRO A 32 -12.19 44.50 -16.65
N PRO A 33 -12.87 45.26 -15.76
CA PRO A 33 -13.47 44.69 -14.56
C PRO A 33 -14.54 43.65 -14.95
N PRO A 34 -14.75 42.60 -14.12
CA PRO A 34 -15.72 41.57 -14.41
C PRO A 34 -17.10 42.18 -14.57
N SER A 35 -17.74 41.90 -15.71
CA SER A 35 -19.13 42.25 -15.97
C SER A 35 -20.02 41.69 -14.87
N HIS A 36 -20.81 42.55 -14.23
CA HIS A 36 -21.83 42.18 -13.27
C HIS A 36 -22.73 41.08 -13.87
N VAL A 37 -22.59 39.85 -13.37
CA VAL A 37 -23.57 38.79 -13.61
C VAL A 37 -24.81 39.19 -12.84
N GLN A 38 -25.87 39.56 -13.57
CA GLN A 38 -27.19 39.73 -12.95
C GLN A 38 -27.62 38.38 -12.38
N PRO A 39 -28.11 38.32 -11.13
CA PRO A 39 -28.68 37.10 -10.60
C PRO A 39 -29.91 36.72 -11.44
N ALA A 40 -30.05 35.43 -11.73
CA ALA A 40 -31.21 34.89 -12.40
C ALA A 40 -32.48 35.31 -11.66
N THR A 41 -33.46 35.83 -12.41
CA THR A 41 -34.81 36.13 -11.92
C THR A 41 -35.43 34.89 -11.29
N TYR A 42 -35.70 34.96 -9.98
CA TYR A 42 -36.54 34.00 -9.29
C TYR A 42 -37.96 34.07 -9.88
N VAL A 43 -38.35 33.04 -10.63
CA VAL A 43 -39.76 32.80 -10.93
C VAL A 43 -40.35 32.08 -9.72
N ALA A 44 -41.17 32.81 -8.96
CA ALA A 44 -41.99 32.23 -7.92
C ALA A 44 -42.98 31.24 -8.56
N GLN A 45 -42.87 29.95 -8.24
CA GLN A 45 -43.95 29.01 -8.51
C GLN A 45 -45.08 29.28 -7.52
N ASP A 46 -46.15 29.87 -8.05
CA ASP A 46 -47.40 30.07 -7.33
C ASP A 46 -48.03 28.71 -7.02
N ARG A 47 -48.35 28.47 -5.74
CA ARG A 47 -49.02 27.25 -5.29
C ARG A 47 -50.50 27.38 -5.59
N THR A 48 -50.96 26.74 -6.65
CA THR A 48 -52.40 26.60 -6.90
C THR A 48 -53.01 25.55 -5.94
N PRO A 49 -54.12 25.88 -5.24
CA PRO A 49 -54.81 24.95 -4.35
C PRO A 49 -55.59 23.89 -5.13
N ILE A 50 -55.65 22.67 -4.60
CA ILE A 50 -56.49 21.58 -5.11
C ILE A 50 -57.90 21.70 -4.49
N PRO A 51 -58.99 21.88 -5.28
CA PRO A 51 -60.36 21.69 -4.81
C PRO A 51 -60.90 20.30 -5.16
N PRO A 52 -61.99 19.86 -4.51
CA PRO A 52 -62.31 18.45 -4.31
C PRO A 52 -63.09 17.81 -5.47
N LYS A 53 -63.01 16.47 -5.53
CA LYS A 53 -63.69 15.62 -6.50
C LYS A 53 -65.22 15.67 -6.35
N SER A 54 -65.92 15.93 -7.46
CA SER A 54 -67.35 15.65 -7.63
C SER A 54 -67.64 14.81 -8.89
N LYS A 55 -68.72 14.04 -8.75
CA LYS A 55 -69.20 12.87 -9.48
C LYS A 55 -69.73 13.08 -10.93
N LEU A 56 -69.58 12.01 -11.71
CA LEU A 56 -70.54 11.26 -12.57
C LEU A 56 -70.92 11.68 -14.03
N CYS A 57 -71.01 10.60 -14.84
CA CYS A 57 -71.72 10.34 -16.11
C CYS A 57 -71.13 10.95 -17.39
N GLY A 58 -70.95 10.24 -18.51
CA GLY A 58 -71.25 8.88 -18.96
C GLY A 58 -71.04 8.82 -20.48
N GLY A 59 -70.70 7.64 -21.06
CA GLY A 59 -70.64 7.51 -22.53
C GLY A 59 -69.80 6.34 -23.08
N ASN A 60 -70.46 5.20 -23.25
CA ASN A 60 -70.05 3.95 -23.90
C ASN A 60 -69.01 4.01 -25.03
N LYS A 61 -68.04 3.06 -25.01
CA LYS A 61 -67.79 2.11 -26.11
C LYS A 61 -67.35 0.75 -25.54
N ARG A 62 -68.08 -0.30 -25.94
CA ARG A 62 -67.77 -1.72 -25.67
C ARG A 62 -66.65 -2.20 -26.57
N PHE A 63 -65.72 -3.01 -26.05
CA PHE A 63 -65.07 -4.09 -26.82
C PHE A 63 -64.63 -5.23 -25.90
N PHE A 64 -64.66 -6.44 -26.45
CA PHE A 64 -64.71 -7.76 -25.82
C PHE A 64 -63.38 -8.29 -25.25
N GLY A 65 -63.48 -9.09 -24.18
CA GLY A 65 -62.78 -10.38 -24.05
C GLY A 65 -61.45 -10.42 -23.27
N GLY A 66 -61.41 -11.21 -22.18
CA GLY A 66 -60.13 -11.73 -21.63
C GLY A 66 -59.97 -11.79 -20.11
N SER A 67 -60.99 -12.14 -19.33
CA SER A 67 -60.82 -12.44 -17.90
C SER A 67 -60.23 -13.85 -17.73
N GLY A 68 -58.93 -13.95 -17.44
CA GLY A 68 -58.30 -15.22 -17.10
C GLY A 68 -56.83 -15.16 -16.69
N GLY A 69 -56.08 -14.12 -17.10
CA GLY A 69 -54.63 -14.05 -16.84
C GLY A 69 -54.21 -13.42 -15.49
N SER A 70 -55.02 -12.52 -14.93
CA SER A 70 -54.56 -11.66 -13.81
C SER A 70 -54.74 -12.27 -12.41
N LEU A 71 -55.59 -13.30 -12.26
CA LEU A 71 -55.79 -13.98 -10.97
C LEU A 71 -54.76 -15.09 -10.73
N ILE A 72 -54.23 -15.70 -11.79
CA ILE A 72 -53.18 -16.73 -11.67
C ILE A 72 -51.84 -16.09 -11.32
N LEU A 73 -51.49 -14.95 -11.93
CA LEU A 73 -50.24 -14.25 -11.62
C LEU A 73 -50.20 -13.71 -10.17
N SER A 74 -51.33 -13.20 -9.68
CA SER A 74 -51.43 -12.67 -8.32
C SER A 74 -51.38 -13.80 -7.26
N GLY A 75 -51.94 -14.96 -7.58
CA GLY A 75 -51.84 -16.17 -6.75
C GLY A 75 -50.42 -16.72 -6.67
N ILE A 76 -49.68 -16.76 -7.79
CA ILE A 76 -48.29 -17.25 -7.84
C ILE A 76 -47.35 -16.32 -7.04
N VAL A 77 -47.51 -15.00 -7.16
CA VAL A 77 -46.72 -14.04 -6.39
C VAL A 77 -47.03 -14.14 -4.89
N GLY A 78 -48.31 -14.32 -4.52
CA GLY A 78 -48.71 -14.53 -3.13
C GLY A 78 -48.13 -15.81 -2.52
N VAL A 79 -48.13 -16.92 -3.27
CA VAL A 79 -47.53 -18.20 -2.84
C VAL A 79 -46.00 -18.10 -2.76
N ALA A 80 -45.34 -17.39 -3.70
CA ALA A 80 -43.90 -17.19 -3.68
C ALA A 80 -43.44 -16.33 -2.47
N ILE A 81 -44.19 -15.27 -2.14
CA ILE A 81 -43.92 -14.45 -0.95
C ILE A 81 -44.16 -15.26 0.33
N TRP A 82 -45.23 -16.05 0.37
CA TRP A 82 -45.54 -16.88 1.53
C TRP A 82 -44.54 -18.03 1.74
N LEU A 83 -44.08 -18.69 0.67
CA LEU A 83 -43.00 -19.67 0.71
C LEU A 83 -41.66 -19.02 1.08
N GLY A 84 -41.37 -17.82 0.59
CA GLY A 84 -40.19 -17.04 0.93
C GLY A 84 -40.14 -16.64 2.41
N VAL A 85 -41.27 -16.26 3.00
CA VAL A 85 -41.35 -15.93 4.44
C VAL A 85 -41.36 -17.19 5.32
N ARG A 86 -42.01 -18.27 4.87
CA ARG A 86 -42.16 -19.52 5.65
C ARG A 86 -40.94 -20.44 5.62
N TYR A 87 -40.18 -20.45 4.51
CA TYR A 87 -39.00 -21.30 4.32
C TYR A 87 -37.69 -20.51 4.11
N GLY A 88 -37.74 -19.21 3.84
CA GLY A 88 -36.53 -18.39 3.62
C GLY A 88 -35.67 -18.24 4.87
N SER A 89 -36.25 -18.28 6.07
CA SER A 89 -35.50 -18.28 7.33
C SER A 89 -34.74 -19.59 7.59
N GLN A 90 -35.13 -20.70 6.94
CA GLN A 90 -34.42 -21.98 7.03
C GLN A 90 -33.36 -22.17 5.94
N LEU A 91 -33.49 -21.50 4.79
CA LEU A 91 -32.46 -21.48 3.74
C LEU A 91 -31.34 -20.48 4.03
N PHE A 92 -31.63 -19.35 4.71
CA PHE A 92 -30.59 -18.41 5.15
C PHE A 92 -29.76 -18.94 6.33
N SER A 93 -30.34 -19.82 7.16
CA SER A 93 -29.61 -20.43 8.28
C SER A 93 -28.69 -21.58 7.85
N SER A 94 -28.87 -22.13 6.65
CA SER A 94 -28.04 -23.23 6.12
C SER A 94 -26.93 -22.76 5.17
N ALA A 95 -26.97 -21.50 4.73
CA ALA A 95 -25.91 -20.86 3.92
C ALA A 95 -24.85 -20.11 4.77
N MET A 96 -25.01 -20.09 6.10
CA MET A 96 -24.01 -19.53 7.03
C MET A 96 -22.98 -20.56 7.52
N ASN A 97 -22.95 -21.77 6.96
CA ASN A 97 -21.96 -22.79 7.29
C ASN A 97 -21.45 -23.46 6.01
N SER A 98 -20.63 -22.77 5.23
CA SER A 98 -19.73 -23.43 4.28
C SER A 98 -18.46 -22.64 4.05
N SER A 99 -17.45 -23.07 4.81
CA SER A 99 -16.02 -22.93 4.55
C SER A 99 -15.47 -21.50 4.38
N ASP A 100 -15.41 -20.77 5.48
CA ASP A 100 -14.16 -20.08 5.79
C ASP A 100 -13.03 -21.13 5.68
N SER A 101 -11.97 -20.82 4.92
CA SER A 101 -10.69 -21.46 5.21
C SER A 101 -10.40 -21.08 6.66
N PRO A 102 -10.36 -22.03 7.61
CA PRO A 102 -10.29 -21.67 9.00
C PRO A 102 -8.99 -20.91 9.17
N TYR A 103 -9.08 -19.64 9.55
CA TYR A 103 -8.00 -19.02 10.30
C TYR A 103 -7.84 -19.93 11.52
N VAL A 104 -6.91 -20.87 11.43
CA VAL A 104 -6.59 -21.74 12.56
C VAL A 104 -5.98 -20.78 13.56
N ALA A 105 -6.75 -20.42 14.58
CA ALA A 105 -6.24 -19.58 15.65
C ALA A 105 -4.99 -20.26 16.19
N GLU A 106 -3.91 -19.49 16.31
CA GLU A 106 -2.67 -19.99 16.86
C GLU A 106 -2.91 -20.50 18.29
N THR A 107 -2.40 -21.68 18.56
CA THR A 107 -2.49 -22.33 19.86
C THR A 107 -1.10 -22.62 20.36
N CYS A 108 -0.77 -22.07 21.53
CA CYS A 108 0.52 -22.22 22.18
C CYS A 108 0.34 -22.95 23.52
N PRO A 109 1.15 -23.97 23.83
CA PRO A 109 1.17 -24.59 25.14
C PRO A 109 1.41 -23.61 26.29
N ALA A 110 0.94 -23.96 27.49
CA ALA A 110 1.24 -23.18 28.68
C ALA A 110 2.75 -23.24 28.98
N GLY A 111 3.39 -22.08 29.12
CA GLY A 111 4.83 -21.97 29.40
C GLY A 111 5.73 -21.83 28.17
N THR A 112 5.17 -21.70 26.96
CA THR A 112 5.93 -21.47 25.72
C THR A 112 6.88 -20.29 25.84
N GLN A 113 8.13 -20.49 25.41
CA GLN A 113 9.16 -19.47 25.42
C GLN A 113 9.32 -18.83 24.04
N TYR A 114 8.80 -17.61 23.88
CA TYR A 114 9.00 -16.86 22.63
C TYR A 114 10.47 -16.55 22.35
N CYS A 115 10.86 -16.72 21.09
CA CYS A 115 12.17 -16.39 20.51
C CYS A 115 13.33 -17.18 21.11
N ASP A 116 13.13 -18.46 21.43
CA ASP A 116 14.17 -19.34 21.95
C ASP A 116 14.79 -20.25 20.87
N GLY A 117 14.26 -20.20 19.65
CA GLY A 117 14.70 -20.97 18.50
C GLY A 117 14.00 -22.33 18.35
N LYS A 118 12.94 -22.59 19.11
CA LYS A 118 12.17 -23.83 19.06
C LYS A 118 10.69 -23.50 18.87
N ALA A 119 10.14 -23.85 17.71
CA ALA A 119 8.71 -23.68 17.45
C ALA A 119 7.88 -24.66 18.30
N GLU A 120 7.11 -24.12 19.23
CA GLU A 120 6.19 -24.85 20.11
C GLU A 120 4.72 -24.55 19.81
N CYS A 121 4.42 -23.36 19.28
CA CYS A 121 3.07 -23.03 18.86
C CYS A 121 2.69 -23.76 17.57
N SER A 122 1.40 -24.00 17.36
CA SER A 122 0.89 -24.76 16.21
C SER A 122 1.25 -24.20 14.84
N GLN A 123 1.56 -22.90 14.76
CA GLN A 123 2.07 -22.23 13.55
C GLN A 123 3.49 -21.67 13.72
N GLY A 124 4.17 -22.01 14.82
CA GLY A 124 5.50 -21.50 15.15
C GLY A 124 5.58 -19.99 15.37
N GLY A 125 4.47 -19.33 15.73
CA GLY A 125 4.40 -17.89 15.96
C GLY A 125 5.17 -17.42 17.18
N ASP A 126 5.52 -18.33 18.09
CA ASP A 126 6.49 -18.09 19.14
C ASP A 126 7.89 -17.73 18.63
N GLU A 127 8.20 -18.07 17.37
CA GLU A 127 9.49 -17.83 16.73
C GLU A 127 9.46 -16.75 15.64
N LEU A 128 8.34 -16.03 15.49
CA LEU A 128 8.15 -14.97 14.50
C LEU A 128 8.32 -13.57 15.11
N GLY A 129 8.83 -12.61 14.33
CA GLY A 129 8.99 -11.23 14.79
C GLY A 129 10.09 -11.05 15.84
N CYS A 130 10.98 -12.04 15.96
CA CYS A 130 12.10 -12.06 16.91
C CYS A 130 13.31 -11.25 16.43
N VAL A 131 13.35 -10.87 15.15
CA VAL A 131 14.48 -10.18 14.53
C VAL A 131 14.01 -8.83 13.99
N ARG A 132 14.81 -7.78 14.22
CA ARG A 132 14.54 -6.44 13.70
C ARG A 132 15.81 -5.68 13.34
N PHE A 133 15.64 -4.64 12.54
CA PHE A 133 16.69 -3.69 12.20
C PHE A 133 16.43 -2.37 12.92
N GLY A 134 17.33 -2.01 13.85
CA GLY A 134 17.32 -0.70 14.50
C GLY A 134 18.03 0.36 13.68
N SER A 135 18.30 1.49 14.33
CA SER A 135 19.08 2.60 13.76
C SER A 135 20.39 2.14 13.09
N ASN A 136 20.74 2.76 11.96
CA ASN A 136 21.91 2.40 11.13
C ASN A 136 21.94 0.93 10.69
N ASN A 137 20.78 0.29 10.54
CA ASN A 137 20.62 -1.13 10.24
C ASN A 137 21.26 -2.07 11.28
N SER A 138 21.37 -1.62 12.52
CA SER A 138 21.81 -2.47 13.63
C SER A 138 20.91 -3.69 13.74
N LEU A 139 21.49 -4.89 13.62
CA LEU A 139 20.75 -6.14 13.78
C LEU A 139 20.44 -6.36 15.25
N GLN A 140 19.15 -6.48 15.58
CA GLN A 140 18.67 -6.70 16.93
C GLN A 140 17.80 -7.94 16.97
N VAL A 141 17.99 -8.75 18.02
CA VAL A 141 17.21 -9.97 18.24
C VAL A 141 16.61 -9.95 19.64
N MET A 142 15.36 -10.40 19.74
CA MET A 142 14.66 -10.49 21.01
C MET A 142 15.24 -11.62 21.84
N ASN A 143 15.56 -11.31 23.10
CA ASN A 143 15.97 -12.32 24.06
C ASN A 143 14.75 -13.00 24.69
N SER A 144 14.76 -14.33 24.73
CA SER A 144 13.63 -15.13 25.21
C SER A 144 13.32 -14.93 26.70
N LYS A 145 14.30 -14.53 27.53
CA LYS A 145 14.14 -14.42 28.99
C LYS A 145 13.45 -13.14 29.44
N ASP A 146 13.86 -11.98 28.91
CA ASP A 146 13.36 -10.66 29.32
C ASP A 146 12.54 -9.96 28.24
N LYS A 147 12.33 -10.62 27.09
CA LYS A 147 11.56 -10.12 25.94
C LYS A 147 12.06 -8.77 25.41
N THR A 148 13.34 -8.47 25.63
CA THR A 148 13.98 -7.23 25.19
C THR A 148 14.83 -7.50 23.95
N PHE A 149 14.81 -6.55 23.00
CA PHE A 149 15.68 -6.58 21.83
C PHE A 149 17.07 -6.08 22.18
N TYR A 150 18.08 -6.89 21.88
CA TYR A 150 19.48 -6.53 22.06
C TYR A 150 20.21 -6.54 20.72
N PRO A 151 21.22 -5.67 20.53
CA PRO A 151 22.06 -5.71 19.34
C PRO A 151 22.88 -7.01 19.30
N VAL A 152 23.15 -7.51 18.11
CA VAL A 152 24.02 -8.66 17.88
C VAL A 152 25.47 -8.20 17.80
N CYS A 153 26.37 -8.85 18.54
CA CYS A 153 27.81 -8.61 18.48
C CYS A 153 28.39 -9.06 17.14
N ASN A 154 29.37 -8.31 16.65
CA ASN A 154 30.15 -8.70 15.47
C ASN A 154 31.11 -9.88 15.75
N THR A 155 31.39 -10.17 17.03
CA THR A 155 32.21 -11.32 17.43
C THR A 155 31.58 -12.63 16.96
N ASN A 156 32.34 -13.42 16.19
CA ASN A 156 31.90 -14.67 15.54
C ASN A 156 30.78 -14.51 14.51
N TRP A 157 30.43 -13.27 14.13
CA TRP A 157 29.50 -13.03 13.03
C TRP A 157 30.15 -13.44 11.70
N SER A 158 29.36 -14.01 10.79
CA SER A 158 29.82 -14.48 9.49
C SER A 158 28.73 -14.36 8.44
N ASN A 159 29.10 -14.44 7.16
CA ASN A 159 28.16 -14.42 6.04
C ASN A 159 27.11 -15.54 6.15
N SER A 160 27.46 -16.70 6.71
CA SER A 160 26.48 -17.78 6.91
C SER A 160 25.34 -17.38 7.86
N PHE A 161 25.62 -16.59 8.90
CA PHE A 161 24.58 -16.06 9.79
C PHE A 161 23.77 -14.95 9.11
N ALA A 162 24.41 -14.13 8.28
CA ALA A 162 23.72 -13.11 7.50
C ALA A 162 22.76 -13.74 6.47
N ASP A 163 23.21 -14.76 5.71
CA ASP A 163 22.38 -15.53 4.78
C ASP A 163 21.17 -16.14 5.50
N LYS A 164 21.41 -16.79 6.64
CA LYS A 164 20.36 -17.40 7.46
C LYS A 164 19.34 -16.35 7.92
N THR A 165 19.82 -15.22 8.43
CA THR A 165 18.97 -14.14 8.94
C THR A 165 18.14 -13.51 7.81
N CYS A 166 18.75 -13.24 6.66
CA CYS A 166 18.05 -12.71 5.49
C CYS A 166 16.99 -13.69 4.98
N LYS A 167 17.34 -14.98 4.86
CA LYS A 167 16.40 -16.02 4.44
C LYS A 167 15.25 -16.20 5.43
N GLN A 168 15.54 -16.14 6.74
CA GLN A 168 14.51 -16.18 7.78
C GLN A 168 13.47 -15.10 7.54
N LEU A 169 13.92 -13.86 7.26
CA LEU A 169 13.07 -12.68 7.01
C LEU A 169 12.46 -12.61 5.59
N GLY A 170 12.68 -13.62 4.73
CA GLY A 170 12.09 -13.66 3.39
C GLY A 170 12.87 -12.94 2.28
N PHE A 171 14.15 -12.63 2.51
CA PHE A 171 15.05 -12.02 1.51
C PHE A 171 15.95 -13.07 0.82
N ASN A 172 16.53 -12.71 -0.32
CA ASN A 172 17.31 -13.58 -1.23
C ASN A 172 18.85 -13.51 -1.03
N GLY A 173 19.34 -12.96 0.08
CA GLY A 173 20.78 -12.99 0.41
C GLY A 173 21.65 -11.90 -0.21
N PHE A 174 21.07 -10.89 -0.89
CA PHE A 174 21.83 -9.68 -1.25
C PHE A 174 21.89 -8.72 -0.06
N TYR A 175 23.00 -8.75 0.68
CA TYR A 175 23.21 -7.88 1.83
C TYR A 175 24.64 -7.35 1.91
N LYS A 176 24.81 -6.36 2.78
CA LYS A 176 26.09 -5.86 3.27
C LYS A 176 26.10 -5.94 4.79
N THR A 177 27.18 -6.47 5.34
CA THR A 177 27.46 -6.46 6.77
C THR A 177 28.52 -5.41 7.08
N ASP A 178 28.29 -4.59 8.10
CA ASP A 178 29.27 -3.63 8.65
C ASP A 178 29.34 -3.75 10.18
N THR A 179 30.35 -3.13 10.79
CA THR A 179 30.48 -3.04 12.26
C THR A 179 30.22 -1.62 12.74
N LEU A 180 29.33 -1.46 13.72
CA LEU A 180 29.04 -0.18 14.37
C LEU A 180 29.72 -0.10 15.75
N GLY A 181 29.72 1.11 16.32
CA GLY A 181 30.19 1.36 17.69
C GLY A 181 29.49 0.45 18.71
N GLY A 182 30.25 0.04 19.72
CA GLY A 182 29.81 -1.01 20.64
C GLY A 182 28.68 -0.59 21.59
N SER A 183 27.90 -1.57 22.04
CA SER A 183 26.85 -1.41 23.04
C SER A 183 26.85 -2.61 23.98
N SER A 184 26.51 -2.40 25.25
CA SER A 184 26.39 -3.46 26.25
C SER A 184 25.10 -3.22 27.05
N PRO A 185 24.28 -4.25 27.30
CA PRO A 185 24.46 -5.66 26.90
C PRO A 185 24.18 -5.93 25.41
N ALA A 186 24.80 -6.99 24.87
CA ALA A 186 24.64 -7.44 23.48
C ALA A 186 24.62 -8.98 23.37
N LEU A 187 24.11 -9.49 22.25
CA LEU A 187 23.96 -10.93 21.97
C LEU A 187 25.13 -11.43 21.12
N THR A 188 25.85 -12.45 21.60
CA THR A 188 26.92 -13.09 20.84
C THR A 188 26.42 -14.38 20.20
N VAL A 189 26.87 -14.65 18.97
CA VAL A 189 26.54 -15.89 18.27
C VAL A 189 27.35 -17.06 18.84
N SER A 190 26.68 -18.19 19.02
CA SER A 190 27.22 -19.46 19.52
C SER A 190 27.21 -20.51 18.41
N PRO A 191 28.28 -20.64 17.60
CA PRO A 191 28.32 -21.52 16.43
C PRO A 191 28.07 -23.01 16.74
N SER A 192 28.34 -23.43 17.98
CA SER A 192 28.19 -24.81 18.45
C SER A 192 26.73 -25.26 18.66
N LYS A 193 25.76 -24.35 18.62
CA LYS A 193 24.34 -24.68 18.79
C LYS A 193 23.64 -24.70 17.42
N PRO A 194 23.24 -25.86 16.87
CA PRO A 194 22.47 -25.89 15.64
C PRO A 194 21.05 -25.36 15.88
N SER A 195 20.63 -24.35 15.11
CA SER A 195 19.23 -23.90 15.03
C SER A 195 18.91 -23.40 13.62
N GLN A 196 17.65 -23.50 13.24
CA GLN A 196 17.12 -22.99 11.98
C GLN A 196 17.02 -21.46 11.97
N THR A 197 16.78 -20.86 13.14
CA THR A 197 16.62 -19.41 13.30
C THR A 197 17.83 -18.81 14.00
N ILE A 198 18.05 -17.51 13.84
CA ILE A 198 19.19 -16.84 14.48
C ILE A 198 19.03 -16.78 16.00
N GLN A 199 17.82 -16.58 16.51
CA GLN A 199 17.56 -16.46 17.95
C GLN A 199 17.97 -17.70 18.75
N GLY A 200 17.84 -18.91 18.18
CA GLY A 200 18.28 -20.15 18.85
C GLY A 200 19.80 -20.32 18.96
N GLN A 201 20.58 -19.45 18.29
CA GLN A 201 22.04 -19.50 18.30
C GLN A 201 22.67 -18.33 19.08
N LEU A 202 21.87 -17.47 19.70
CA LEU A 202 22.37 -16.30 20.42
C LEU A 202 22.47 -16.57 21.93
N GLN A 203 23.45 -15.92 22.56
CA GLN A 203 23.61 -15.91 24.01
C GLN A 203 23.91 -14.49 24.47
N ILE A 204 23.28 -14.05 25.56
CA ILE A 204 23.61 -12.77 26.19
C ILE A 204 25.01 -12.84 26.75
N LYS A 205 25.86 -11.90 26.32
CA LYS A 205 27.17 -11.66 26.94
C LYS A 205 27.16 -10.27 27.55
N ARG A 206 27.28 -10.19 28.88
CA ARG A 206 27.54 -8.93 29.58
C ARG A 206 29.05 -8.81 29.68
N GLU A 207 29.63 -7.89 28.91
CA GLU A 207 31.07 -7.66 28.92
C GLU A 207 31.36 -6.49 29.88
N ASN A 208 32.15 -6.77 30.93
CA ASN A 208 32.35 -5.84 32.05
C ASN A 208 33.43 -4.77 31.78
N ASN A 209 34.32 -4.99 30.79
CA ASN A 209 35.52 -4.16 30.58
C ASN A 209 35.69 -3.62 29.13
N SER A 210 34.81 -3.98 28.19
CA SER A 210 34.82 -3.46 26.81
C SER A 210 33.42 -3.49 26.20
N THR A 211 33.07 -2.50 25.39
CA THR A 211 31.83 -2.50 24.59
C THR A 211 32.08 -3.25 23.28
N PRO A 212 31.53 -4.45 23.08
CA PRO A 212 31.77 -5.19 21.84
C PRO A 212 31.14 -4.47 20.66
N GLY A 213 31.84 -4.41 19.53
CA GLY A 213 31.28 -3.87 18.27
C GLY A 213 30.04 -4.65 17.86
N ILE A 214 29.03 -3.96 17.36
CA ILE A 214 27.73 -4.55 16.98
C ILE A 214 27.61 -4.69 15.47
N THR A 215 26.86 -5.70 15.03
CA THR A 215 26.62 -6.01 13.63
C THR A 215 25.55 -5.09 13.04
N SER A 216 25.89 -4.44 11.94
CA SER A 216 24.93 -3.85 11.00
C SER A 216 24.70 -4.82 9.86
N LEU A 217 23.44 -5.08 9.53
CA LEU A 217 23.06 -5.92 8.39
C LEU A 217 22.06 -5.14 7.54
N SER A 218 22.45 -4.82 6.31
CA SER A 218 21.64 -4.01 5.38
C SER A 218 21.40 -4.75 4.07
N LEU A 219 20.20 -4.67 3.54
CA LEU A 219 19.85 -5.26 2.24
C LEU A 219 20.42 -4.39 1.12
N SER A 220 21.19 -4.99 0.22
CA SER A 220 21.90 -4.24 -0.81
C SER A 220 21.10 -4.05 -2.09
N ASP A 221 20.06 -4.85 -2.33
CA ASP A 221 19.27 -4.91 -3.56
C ASP A 221 17.92 -4.16 -3.52
N CYS A 222 17.67 -3.34 -2.48
CA CYS A 222 16.41 -2.59 -2.35
C CYS A 222 16.53 -1.09 -2.62
N GLY A 223 15.42 -0.45 -2.99
CA GLY A 223 15.30 1.01 -3.05
C GLY A 223 16.17 1.68 -4.10
N MET A 224 16.62 0.93 -5.13
CA MET A 224 17.44 1.45 -6.22
C MET A 224 16.57 1.93 -7.37
N GLN A 225 16.58 3.24 -7.63
CA GLN A 225 15.89 3.85 -8.76
C GLN A 225 16.82 3.86 -9.97
N GLN A 226 16.41 3.19 -11.06
CA GLN A 226 17.25 2.97 -12.25
C GLN A 226 17.14 4.09 -13.30
N ALA A 227 16.11 4.92 -13.22
CA ALA A 227 15.90 6.09 -14.08
C ALA A 227 15.48 7.30 -13.23
N SER A 228 16.02 8.48 -13.52
CA SER A 228 15.65 9.73 -12.83
C SER A 228 15.23 10.83 -13.83
N GLY A 229 14.32 11.71 -13.39
CA GLY A 229 13.83 12.86 -14.16
C GLY A 229 13.20 13.91 -13.24
N ARG A 230 13.24 15.20 -13.61
CA ARG A 230 12.73 16.35 -12.81
C ARG A 230 11.20 16.40 -12.83
N ILE A 231 10.56 16.60 -11.67
CA ILE A 231 9.09 16.46 -11.48
C ILE A 231 8.47 17.74 -10.89
N ILE A 232 7.31 18.16 -11.40
CA ILE A 232 6.37 19.10 -10.76
C ILE A 232 4.93 18.64 -11.09
N GLY A 233 4.13 18.31 -10.08
CA GLY A 233 2.65 18.24 -10.17
C GLY A 233 2.00 17.10 -10.98
N GLY A 234 2.10 15.83 -10.55
CA GLY A 234 1.22 14.76 -11.04
C GLY A 234 1.40 14.40 -12.51
N VAL A 235 2.61 14.01 -12.90
CA VAL A 235 2.96 13.74 -14.31
C VAL A 235 2.99 12.24 -14.60
N PRO A 236 2.82 11.83 -15.88
CA PRO A 236 3.10 10.46 -16.28
C PRO A 236 4.55 10.07 -15.92
N SER A 237 4.70 8.90 -15.30
CA SER A 237 5.99 8.34 -14.93
C SER A 237 6.68 7.67 -16.11
N MET A 238 8.00 7.54 -16.01
CA MET A 238 8.83 6.78 -16.93
C MET A 238 9.01 5.33 -16.46
N LEU A 239 9.20 4.41 -17.41
CA LEU A 239 9.49 3.02 -17.13
C LEU A 239 10.80 2.88 -16.34
N GLY A 240 10.80 2.06 -15.28
CA GLY A 240 11.96 1.85 -14.41
C GLY A 240 12.25 2.96 -13.41
N LYS A 241 11.46 4.04 -13.40
CA LYS A 241 11.57 5.11 -12.38
C LYS A 241 11.06 4.67 -11.00
N TRP A 242 9.99 3.89 -10.96
CA TRP A 242 9.41 3.34 -9.72
C TRP A 242 9.31 1.82 -9.80
N PRO A 243 10.46 1.11 -9.81
CA PRO A 243 10.50 -0.31 -10.17
C PRO A 243 9.83 -1.24 -9.15
N TRP A 244 9.49 -0.73 -7.96
CA TRP A 244 8.74 -1.45 -6.94
C TRP A 244 7.22 -1.30 -7.06
N GLN A 245 6.73 -0.35 -7.86
CA GLN A 245 5.30 -0.16 -8.09
C GLN A 245 4.71 -1.39 -8.79
N VAL A 246 3.57 -1.84 -8.29
CA VAL A 246 2.75 -2.85 -8.98
C VAL A 246 1.30 -2.39 -9.15
N SER A 247 0.63 -2.96 -10.15
CA SER A 247 -0.81 -2.89 -10.35
C SER A 247 -1.42 -4.22 -9.91
N LEU A 248 -2.37 -4.17 -8.96
CA LEU A 248 -3.10 -5.33 -8.46
C LEU A 248 -4.45 -5.42 -9.18
N HIS A 249 -4.68 -6.54 -9.85
CA HIS A 249 -5.89 -6.78 -10.62
C HIS A 249 -6.74 -7.86 -9.96
N TYR A 250 -7.99 -7.54 -9.67
CA TYR A 250 -9.00 -8.49 -9.23
C TYR A 250 -9.89 -8.86 -10.42
N ASN A 251 -10.02 -10.16 -10.72
CA ASN A 251 -10.76 -10.65 -11.89
C ASN A 251 -10.38 -9.92 -13.21
N ASN A 252 -9.09 -9.62 -13.37
CA ASN A 252 -8.46 -8.88 -14.48
C ASN A 252 -8.70 -7.35 -14.51
N PHE A 253 -9.47 -6.78 -13.60
CA PHE A 253 -9.67 -5.33 -13.52
C PHE A 253 -8.65 -4.69 -12.58
N PRO A 254 -8.00 -3.57 -12.96
CA PRO A 254 -7.14 -2.81 -12.04
C PRO A 254 -7.96 -2.37 -10.83
N THR A 255 -7.48 -2.65 -9.61
CA THR A 255 -8.24 -2.40 -8.38
C THR A 255 -7.43 -1.62 -7.35
N CYS A 256 -6.18 -2.02 -7.12
CA CYS A 256 -5.29 -1.38 -6.15
C CYS A 256 -3.85 -1.30 -6.67
N GLY A 257 -3.05 -0.45 -6.05
CA GLY A 257 -1.60 -0.48 -6.13
C GLY A 257 -0.97 -1.43 -5.11
N GLY A 258 0.34 -1.59 -5.22
CA GLY A 258 1.15 -2.31 -4.24
C GLY A 258 2.62 -2.00 -4.40
N THR A 259 3.42 -2.53 -3.49
CA THR A 259 4.88 -2.33 -3.46
C THR A 259 5.60 -3.66 -3.32
N ILE A 260 6.50 -4.00 -4.25
CA ILE A 260 7.43 -5.12 -4.08
C ILE A 260 8.42 -4.75 -2.97
N VAL A 261 8.54 -5.61 -1.96
CA VAL A 261 9.49 -5.41 -0.84
C VAL A 261 10.50 -6.54 -0.70
N ALA A 262 10.20 -7.69 -1.30
CA ALA A 262 11.08 -8.85 -1.41
C ALA A 262 10.64 -9.72 -2.61
N PRO A 263 11.45 -10.69 -3.06
CA PRO A 263 11.16 -11.45 -4.28
C PRO A 263 9.79 -12.13 -4.29
N ASN A 264 9.29 -12.58 -3.14
CA ASN A 264 8.00 -13.27 -3.03
C ASN A 264 6.91 -12.42 -2.38
N PHE A 265 7.17 -11.14 -2.07
CA PHE A 265 6.28 -10.36 -1.22
C PHE A 265 5.98 -8.97 -1.77
N VAL A 266 4.68 -8.67 -1.79
CA VAL A 266 4.12 -7.37 -2.10
C VAL A 266 3.35 -6.85 -0.88
N ILE A 267 3.56 -5.60 -0.51
CA ILE A 267 2.76 -4.89 0.51
C ILE A 267 1.71 -4.04 -0.20
N THR A 268 0.50 -4.04 0.35
CA THR A 268 -0.63 -3.23 -0.10
C THR A 268 -1.55 -2.90 1.09
N ALA A 269 -2.71 -2.30 0.84
CA ALA A 269 -3.69 -1.95 1.88
C ALA A 269 -4.64 -3.12 2.18
N ALA A 270 -5.13 -3.19 3.42
CA ALA A 270 -6.12 -4.17 3.84
C ALA A 270 -7.50 -3.93 3.19
N HIS A 271 -7.88 -2.66 3.01
CA HIS A 271 -9.17 -2.30 2.44
C HIS A 271 -9.35 -2.73 0.97
N CYS A 272 -8.27 -3.09 0.28
CA CYS A 272 -8.31 -3.72 -1.05
C CYS A 272 -9.00 -5.11 -1.03
N PHE A 273 -9.20 -5.69 0.15
CA PHE A 273 -9.80 -7.01 0.35
C PHE A 273 -11.03 -6.94 1.28
N PRO A 274 -12.12 -6.26 0.86
CA PRO A 274 -13.22 -5.91 1.75
C PRO A 274 -14.09 -7.11 2.19
N SER A 275 -14.10 -8.21 1.44
CA SER A 275 -14.90 -9.41 1.75
C SER A 275 -14.09 -10.70 1.58
N ALA A 276 -14.66 -11.85 1.98
CA ALA A 276 -14.03 -13.16 1.81
C ALA A 276 -13.75 -13.49 0.33
N GLU A 277 -14.63 -13.06 -0.58
CA GLU A 277 -14.45 -13.23 -2.02
C GLU A 277 -13.18 -12.55 -2.54
N TYR A 278 -12.92 -11.32 -2.07
CA TYR A 278 -11.71 -10.58 -2.44
C TYR A 278 -10.45 -11.17 -1.79
N LYS A 279 -10.56 -12.06 -0.80
CA LYS A 279 -9.39 -12.74 -0.21
C LYS A 279 -8.98 -14.00 -0.97
N ASN A 280 -9.71 -14.40 -2.01
CA ASN A 280 -9.34 -15.52 -2.85
C ASN A 280 -8.12 -15.16 -3.73
N ALA A 281 -6.95 -15.69 -3.36
CA ALA A 281 -5.69 -15.45 -4.08
C ALA A 281 -5.76 -15.81 -5.58
N GLY A 282 -6.56 -16.80 -5.98
CA GLY A 282 -6.71 -17.21 -7.38
C GLY A 282 -7.36 -16.15 -8.28
N SER A 283 -8.12 -15.22 -7.70
CA SER A 283 -8.76 -14.12 -8.41
C SER A 283 -7.85 -12.90 -8.63
N TRP A 284 -6.64 -12.91 -8.05
CA TRP A 284 -5.71 -11.79 -8.11
C TRP A 284 -4.50 -12.05 -9.00
N LYS A 285 -4.12 -11.02 -9.76
CA LYS A 285 -2.87 -10.96 -10.52
C LYS A 285 -2.11 -9.70 -10.14
N VAL A 286 -0.79 -9.82 -10.07
CA VAL A 286 0.12 -8.69 -9.82
C VAL A 286 0.90 -8.41 -11.09
N TYR A 287 0.86 -7.16 -11.56
CA TYR A 287 1.64 -6.70 -12.71
C TYR A 287 2.73 -5.74 -12.23
N ALA A 288 3.98 -6.02 -12.60
CA ALA A 288 5.16 -5.24 -12.22
C ALA A 288 5.93 -4.81 -13.47
N GLY A 289 6.73 -3.74 -13.39
CA GLY A 289 7.56 -3.29 -14.52
C GLY A 289 6.74 -2.71 -15.67
N LEU A 290 5.66 -2.00 -15.35
CA LEU A 290 4.76 -1.35 -16.31
C LEU A 290 4.54 0.12 -15.97
N VAL A 291 4.22 0.91 -16.99
CA VAL A 291 3.74 2.30 -16.84
C VAL A 291 2.44 2.55 -17.60
N SER A 292 1.89 1.54 -18.29
CA SER A 292 0.62 1.65 -19.00
C SER A 292 -0.24 0.41 -18.77
N GLN A 293 -1.51 0.60 -18.42
CA GLN A 293 -2.53 -0.44 -18.27
C GLN A 293 -2.91 -1.10 -19.61
N TYR A 294 -2.56 -0.47 -20.74
CA TYR A 294 -2.78 -1.04 -22.07
C TYR A 294 -1.69 -2.03 -22.49
N SER A 295 -0.55 -2.04 -21.80
CA SER A 295 0.59 -2.91 -22.09
C SER A 295 1.00 -3.68 -20.84
N LEU A 296 0.19 -4.70 -20.51
CA LEU A 296 0.43 -5.51 -19.33
C LEU A 296 1.53 -6.56 -19.61
N PRO A 297 2.56 -6.65 -18.75
CA PRO A 297 3.54 -7.72 -18.81
C PRO A 297 2.94 -9.05 -18.34
N SER A 298 3.73 -10.13 -18.35
CA SER A 298 3.29 -11.41 -17.78
C SER A 298 2.90 -11.25 -16.30
N PRO A 299 1.74 -11.77 -15.88
CA PRO A 299 1.28 -11.61 -14.51
C PRO A 299 2.11 -12.44 -13.54
N LEU A 300 2.34 -11.89 -12.36
CA LEU A 300 2.80 -12.62 -11.18
C LEU A 300 1.56 -13.15 -10.45
N TYR A 301 1.53 -14.46 -10.20
CA TYR A 301 0.40 -15.10 -9.55
C TYR A 301 0.52 -15.02 -8.03
N VAL A 302 -0.62 -14.87 -7.36
CA VAL A 302 -0.72 -14.78 -5.90
C VAL A 302 -0.93 -16.16 -5.30
N SER A 303 -0.17 -16.49 -4.26
CA SER A 303 -0.33 -17.71 -3.47
C SER A 303 -1.22 -17.48 -2.25
N LYS A 304 -1.05 -16.35 -1.56
CA LYS A 304 -1.79 -16.04 -0.33
C LYS A 304 -1.94 -14.53 -0.15
N ILE A 305 -3.08 -14.13 0.40
CA ILE A 305 -3.38 -12.74 0.79
C ILE A 305 -3.57 -12.74 2.31
N ILE A 306 -2.79 -11.91 2.99
CA ILE A 306 -2.75 -11.86 4.45
C ILE A 306 -3.09 -10.44 4.86
N VAL A 307 -4.30 -10.26 5.37
CA VAL A 307 -4.81 -8.98 5.85
C VAL A 307 -4.46 -8.85 7.33
N ASN A 308 -4.03 -7.66 7.75
CA ASN A 308 -3.76 -7.42 9.17
C ASN A 308 -5.00 -7.69 10.01
N GLU A 309 -4.88 -8.58 10.99
CA GLU A 309 -5.99 -9.03 11.81
C GLU A 309 -6.58 -7.91 12.68
N ARG A 310 -5.81 -6.84 12.89
CA ARG A 310 -6.23 -5.65 13.63
C ARG A 310 -6.84 -4.57 12.74
N TYR A 311 -6.96 -4.83 11.43
CA TYR A 311 -7.55 -3.88 10.50
C TYR A 311 -8.99 -3.54 10.88
N SER A 312 -9.26 -2.25 11.07
CA SER A 312 -10.57 -1.74 11.41
C SER A 312 -11.20 -1.03 10.22
N LYS A 313 -12.27 -1.60 9.67
CA LYS A 313 -13.05 -0.99 8.58
C LYS A 313 -13.76 0.31 8.99
N THR A 314 -13.88 0.59 10.28
CA THR A 314 -14.59 1.77 10.79
C THR A 314 -13.74 3.03 10.71
N ASN A 315 -12.45 2.92 11.00
CA ASN A 315 -11.53 4.06 11.06
C ASN A 315 -10.26 3.88 10.22
N ASN A 316 -10.16 2.79 9.44
CA ASN A 316 -9.01 2.40 8.63
C ASN A 316 -7.71 2.21 9.41
N ASP A 317 -7.78 1.98 10.72
CA ASP A 317 -6.58 1.66 11.52
C ASP A 317 -6.02 0.29 11.12
N PHE A 318 -4.69 0.13 11.15
CA PHE A 318 -3.98 -1.07 10.69
C PHE A 318 -4.29 -1.48 9.24
N ASP A 319 -4.50 -0.51 8.34
CA ASP A 319 -4.83 -0.76 6.93
C ASP A 319 -3.59 -1.19 6.10
N ILE A 320 -3.17 -2.43 6.31
CA ILE A 320 -2.03 -3.04 5.62
C ILE A 320 -2.28 -4.53 5.38
N ALA A 321 -1.78 -5.02 4.25
CA ALA A 321 -1.81 -6.42 3.86
C ALA A 321 -0.50 -6.84 3.19
N VAL A 322 -0.16 -8.12 3.31
CA VAL A 322 0.95 -8.77 2.63
C VAL A 322 0.39 -9.79 1.64
N MET A 323 0.84 -9.71 0.40
CA MET A 323 0.57 -10.71 -0.64
C MET A 323 1.82 -11.54 -0.87
N ARG A 324 1.69 -12.87 -0.72
CA ARG A 324 2.73 -13.83 -1.08
C ARG A 324 2.54 -14.26 -2.53
N LEU A 325 3.57 -14.10 -3.36
CA LEU A 325 3.60 -14.55 -4.75
C LEU A 325 3.88 -16.06 -4.84
N LYS A 326 3.33 -16.73 -5.87
CA LYS A 326 3.56 -18.16 -6.13
C LYS A 326 5.01 -18.47 -6.49
N SER A 327 5.68 -17.55 -7.17
CA SER A 327 7.09 -17.66 -7.58
C SER A 327 7.82 -16.35 -7.30
N PRO A 328 9.12 -16.39 -6.99
CA PRO A 328 9.90 -15.18 -6.79
C PRO A 328 9.93 -14.37 -8.09
N VAL A 329 9.75 -13.05 -7.97
CA VAL A 329 9.91 -12.14 -9.10
C VAL A 329 11.39 -11.99 -9.45
N ALA A 330 11.70 -12.04 -10.73
CA ALA A 330 13.05 -11.77 -11.23
C ALA A 330 13.27 -10.25 -11.25
N PHE A 331 14.27 -9.78 -10.51
CA PHE A 331 14.61 -8.36 -10.50
C PHE A 331 15.32 -7.95 -11.80
N SER A 332 14.99 -6.77 -12.30
CA SER A 332 15.46 -6.19 -13.57
C SER A 332 15.61 -4.68 -13.44
N SER A 333 15.94 -3.98 -14.52
CA SER A 333 15.96 -2.51 -14.51
C SER A 333 14.58 -1.86 -14.28
N THR A 334 13.50 -2.62 -14.46
CA THR A 334 12.12 -2.14 -14.32
C THR A 334 11.36 -2.77 -13.16
N VAL A 335 11.94 -3.78 -12.52
CA VAL A 335 11.34 -4.51 -11.38
C VAL A 335 12.39 -4.67 -10.28
N GLN A 336 12.20 -3.99 -9.15
CA GLN A 336 13.11 -4.01 -7.99
C GLN A 336 12.29 -3.77 -6.73
N PRO A 337 12.73 -4.25 -5.56
CA PRO A 337 12.02 -3.99 -4.31
C PRO A 337 12.28 -2.56 -3.81
N ALA A 338 11.31 -1.97 -3.11
CA ALA A 338 11.55 -0.82 -2.23
C ALA A 338 12.18 -1.31 -0.93
N CYS A 339 13.00 -0.49 -0.26
CA CYS A 339 13.49 -0.85 1.07
C CYS A 339 12.36 -0.74 2.10
N LEU A 340 12.29 -1.70 3.02
CA LEU A 340 11.55 -1.50 4.26
C LEU A 340 12.38 -0.58 5.19
N PRO A 341 11.74 0.35 5.92
CA PRO A 341 12.44 1.20 6.88
C PRO A 341 12.97 0.38 8.07
N THR A 342 13.95 0.94 8.76
CA THR A 342 14.32 0.45 10.10
C THR A 342 13.21 0.77 11.12
N PHE A 343 13.18 0.06 12.24
CA PHE A 343 12.16 0.26 13.27
C PHE A 343 12.20 1.66 13.89
N ASP A 344 13.40 2.25 13.96
CA ASP A 344 13.61 3.58 14.52
C ASP A 344 13.59 4.68 13.43
N GLN A 345 13.33 4.33 12.17
CA GLN A 345 13.36 5.28 11.06
C GLN A 345 12.29 6.36 11.26
N VAL A 346 12.74 7.61 11.30
CA VAL A 346 11.85 8.78 11.29
C VAL A 346 11.96 9.47 9.95
N PHE A 347 10.81 9.71 9.31
CA PHE A 347 10.69 10.59 8.16
C PHE A 347 10.22 11.95 8.67
N ALA A 348 11.12 12.93 8.71
CA ALA A 348 10.84 14.22 9.34
C ALA A 348 9.76 15.01 8.57
N THR A 349 9.02 15.85 9.30
CA THR A 349 8.06 16.80 8.70
C THR A 349 8.74 17.64 7.61
N GLY A 350 8.05 17.82 6.49
CA GLY A 350 8.56 18.53 5.31
C GLY A 350 9.42 17.67 4.37
N THR A 351 9.79 16.43 4.76
CA THR A 351 10.50 15.49 3.87
C THR A 351 9.69 15.27 2.61
N ALA A 352 10.32 15.47 1.45
CA ALA A 352 9.72 15.17 0.17
C ALA A 352 9.70 13.64 -0.06
N CYS A 353 8.51 13.12 -0.31
CA CYS A 353 8.23 11.73 -0.61
C CYS A 353 7.42 11.66 -1.91
N TRP A 354 7.30 10.47 -2.46
CA TRP A 354 6.61 10.24 -3.72
C TRP A 354 5.55 9.18 -3.54
N THR A 355 4.39 9.45 -4.11
CA THR A 355 3.34 8.45 -4.27
C THR A 355 3.10 8.24 -5.76
N THR A 356 2.85 6.99 -6.11
CA THR A 356 2.68 6.54 -7.49
C THR A 356 1.50 5.60 -7.60
N GLY A 357 0.81 5.65 -8.73
CA GLY A 357 -0.34 4.79 -8.96
C GLY A 357 -1.07 5.05 -10.26
N PHE A 358 -2.07 4.21 -10.50
CA PHE A 358 -2.96 4.26 -11.66
C PHE A 358 -4.35 4.79 -11.26
N GLY A 359 -4.44 5.47 -10.12
CA GLY A 359 -5.66 6.05 -9.64
C GLY A 359 -6.25 7.11 -10.56
N THR A 360 -7.48 7.47 -10.26
CA THR A 360 -8.19 8.62 -10.80
C THR A 360 -7.35 9.90 -10.62
N LEU A 361 -7.42 10.81 -11.58
CA LEU A 361 -6.69 12.08 -11.49
C LEU A 361 -7.49 13.16 -10.74
N GLN A 362 -8.78 12.91 -10.51
CA GLN A 362 -9.73 13.85 -9.92
C GLN A 362 -10.77 13.05 -9.14
N SER A 363 -11.26 13.64 -8.05
CA SER A 363 -12.25 12.98 -7.21
C SER A 363 -13.56 12.73 -7.98
N GLY A 364 -14.05 11.49 -7.92
CA GLY A 364 -15.31 11.10 -8.57
C GLY A 364 -15.20 10.80 -10.06
N ALA A 365 -13.99 10.67 -10.62
CA ALA A 365 -13.82 10.22 -11.99
C ALA A 365 -14.22 8.73 -12.15
N ASP A 366 -14.82 8.41 -13.31
CA ASP A 366 -15.36 7.06 -13.60
C ASP A 366 -14.28 5.98 -13.79
N SER A 367 -13.04 6.37 -14.08
CA SER A 367 -11.94 5.43 -14.31
C SER A 367 -10.58 6.01 -13.90
N GLY A 368 -9.68 5.13 -13.46
CA GLY A 368 -8.31 5.46 -13.13
C GLY A 368 -7.48 5.83 -14.36
N SER A 369 -6.28 6.38 -14.14
CA SER A 369 -5.36 6.70 -15.22
C SER A 369 -4.85 5.43 -15.91
N PRO A 370 -4.88 5.35 -17.25
CA PRO A 370 -4.24 4.25 -17.97
C PRO A 370 -2.72 4.31 -17.88
N ASN A 371 -2.14 5.46 -17.51
CA ASN A 371 -0.70 5.65 -17.34
C ASN A 371 -0.34 5.72 -15.86
N LEU A 372 0.83 5.23 -15.50
CA LEU A 372 1.36 5.36 -14.14
C LEU A 372 1.64 6.83 -13.88
N MET A 373 1.03 7.36 -12.83
CA MET A 373 1.23 8.74 -12.40
C MET A 373 2.20 8.76 -11.22
N GLU A 374 2.96 9.85 -11.12
CA GLU A 374 3.83 10.13 -9.98
C GLU A 374 3.59 11.54 -9.46
N VAL A 375 3.65 11.69 -8.13
CA VAL A 375 3.53 13.00 -7.51
C VAL A 375 4.40 13.09 -6.27
N SER A 376 5.06 14.24 -6.10
CA SER A 376 5.83 14.54 -4.89
C SER A 376 4.92 15.20 -3.85
N VAL A 377 4.92 14.65 -2.65
CA VAL A 377 4.18 15.13 -1.48
C VAL A 377 5.14 15.32 -0.31
N LYS A 378 4.80 16.17 0.65
CA LYS A 378 5.62 16.37 1.85
C LYS A 378 4.98 15.70 3.05
N ILE A 379 5.80 15.07 3.90
CA ILE A 379 5.33 14.60 5.20
C ILE A 379 4.78 15.77 6.02
N ILE A 380 3.58 15.61 6.56
CA ILE A 380 2.97 16.58 7.45
C ILE A 380 3.00 15.99 8.87
N ASP A 381 3.27 16.87 9.85
CA ASP A 381 3.30 16.46 11.24
C ASP A 381 1.93 15.91 11.69
N GLN A 382 1.95 14.84 12.49
CA GLN A 382 0.73 14.17 12.92
C GLN A 382 -0.19 15.10 13.75
N SER A 383 0.38 15.96 14.59
CA SER A 383 -0.42 16.93 15.37
C SER A 383 -1.10 17.96 14.47
N THR A 384 -0.44 18.36 13.37
CA THR A 384 -1.00 19.26 12.38
C THR A 384 -2.14 18.58 11.62
N CYS A 385 -1.97 17.33 11.18
CA CYS A 385 -3.04 16.60 10.51
C CYS A 385 -4.22 16.27 11.40
N ASN A 386 -3.99 16.03 12.69
CA ASN A 386 -5.06 15.89 13.67
C ASN A 386 -5.63 17.22 14.17
N GLY A 387 -5.16 18.35 13.64
CA GLY A 387 -5.70 19.66 13.96
C GLY A 387 -7.18 19.80 13.57
N PRO A 388 -7.92 20.72 14.22
CA PRO A 388 -9.37 20.87 14.07
C PRO A 388 -9.82 21.27 12.66
N ASN A 389 -8.92 21.84 11.86
CA ASN A 389 -9.20 22.27 10.50
C ASN A 389 -8.82 21.23 9.43
N VAL A 390 -8.22 20.10 9.83
CA VAL A 390 -7.71 19.06 8.94
C VAL A 390 -8.52 17.77 9.13
N TYR A 391 -8.17 16.94 10.12
CA TYR A 391 -8.89 15.70 10.42
C TYR A 391 -9.44 15.60 11.85
N SER A 392 -9.30 16.64 12.68
CA SER A 392 -9.99 16.75 13.98
C SER A 392 -9.82 15.54 14.89
N GLY A 393 -8.59 15.03 15.02
CA GLY A 393 -8.24 13.92 15.91
C GLY A 393 -8.55 12.51 15.39
N VAL A 394 -8.96 12.34 14.13
CA VAL A 394 -9.32 11.03 13.57
C VAL A 394 -8.10 10.12 13.32
N LEU A 395 -6.90 10.65 13.07
CA LEU A 395 -5.73 9.81 12.76
C LEU A 395 -5.19 9.13 14.01
N THR A 396 -5.00 7.81 13.91
CA THR A 396 -4.34 6.99 14.94
C THR A 396 -2.81 7.10 14.85
N PRO A 397 -2.06 6.67 15.89
CA PRO A 397 -0.59 6.59 15.83
C PRO A 397 -0.03 5.70 14.70
N ASN A 398 -0.84 4.79 14.15
CA ASN A 398 -0.46 3.90 13.04
C ASN A 398 -0.64 4.56 11.66
N MET A 399 -1.13 5.79 11.62
CA MET A 399 -1.32 6.57 10.40
C MET A 399 -0.30 7.69 10.29
N MET A 400 -0.06 8.13 9.06
CA MET A 400 0.70 9.33 8.73
C MET A 400 0.03 10.05 7.58
N CYS A 401 0.32 11.33 7.42
CA CYS A 401 -0.24 12.14 6.35
C CYS A 401 0.86 12.80 5.53
N ALA A 402 0.61 12.94 4.23
CA ALA A 402 1.52 13.61 3.33
C ALA A 402 0.72 14.37 2.26
N GLY A 403 1.21 15.55 1.86
CA GLY A 403 0.56 16.37 0.86
C GLY A 403 0.95 17.84 0.99
N ASP A 404 0.09 18.72 0.46
CA ASP A 404 0.12 20.15 0.71
C ASP A 404 -1.20 20.57 1.36
N LEU A 405 -1.14 21.24 2.52
CA LEU A 405 -2.34 21.74 3.19
C LEU A 405 -3.07 22.81 2.38
N LYS A 406 -2.40 23.46 1.41
CA LYS A 406 -3.04 24.36 0.45
C LYS A 406 -3.92 23.60 -0.57
N GLY A 407 -3.75 22.29 -0.69
CA GLY A 407 -4.40 21.45 -1.70
C GLY A 407 -3.61 21.39 -3.01
N GLY A 408 -4.23 20.85 -4.05
CA GLY A 408 -3.70 20.71 -5.41
C GLY A 408 -2.83 19.50 -5.66
N VAL A 409 -2.26 18.87 -4.61
CA VAL A 409 -1.32 17.74 -4.75
C VAL A 409 -1.66 16.67 -3.72
N ASP A 410 -2.12 15.51 -4.18
CA ASP A 410 -2.55 14.40 -3.32
C ASP A 410 -2.60 13.05 -4.08
N SER A 411 -2.64 11.95 -3.35
CA SER A 411 -3.12 10.66 -3.86
C SER A 411 -4.64 10.67 -4.06
N CYS A 412 -5.16 9.84 -4.95
CA CYS A 412 -6.60 9.83 -5.28
C CYS A 412 -7.18 8.40 -5.34
N GLN A 413 -8.46 8.26 -5.69
CA GLN A 413 -9.11 6.94 -5.73
C GLN A 413 -8.40 6.03 -6.73
N GLY A 414 -8.10 4.78 -6.37
CA GLY A 414 -7.37 3.82 -7.21
C GLY A 414 -5.84 3.84 -7.04
N ASP A 415 -5.30 4.77 -6.24
CA ASP A 415 -3.92 4.69 -5.71
C ASP A 415 -3.84 3.85 -4.43
N SER A 416 -4.99 3.40 -3.91
CA SER A 416 -5.15 2.54 -2.75
C SER A 416 -4.15 1.39 -2.71
N GLY A 417 -3.45 1.23 -1.58
CA GLY A 417 -2.42 0.21 -1.43
C GLY A 417 -1.08 0.52 -2.13
N GLY A 418 -1.02 1.58 -2.93
CA GLY A 418 0.20 2.07 -3.56
C GLY A 418 1.22 2.61 -2.54
N PRO A 419 2.49 2.77 -2.97
CA PRO A 419 3.56 3.23 -2.11
C PRO A 419 3.50 4.73 -1.83
N LEU A 420 3.83 5.11 -0.59
CA LEU A 420 4.48 6.37 -0.28
C LEU A 420 5.96 6.09 0.01
N VAL A 421 6.84 6.42 -0.93
CA VAL A 421 8.29 6.22 -0.78
C VAL A 421 9.02 7.53 -0.48
N CYS A 422 9.98 7.49 0.43
CA CYS A 422 10.85 8.62 0.75
C CYS A 422 12.31 8.23 0.48
N LYS A 423 13.08 9.15 -0.12
CA LYS A 423 14.51 8.93 -0.37
C LYS A 423 15.32 9.26 0.90
N VAL A 424 16.15 8.32 1.35
CA VAL A 424 17.11 8.50 2.45
C VAL A 424 18.48 8.07 1.94
N GLY A 425 19.42 9.02 1.86
CA GLY A 425 20.68 8.81 1.14
C GLY A 425 20.40 8.47 -0.33
N GLU A 426 20.95 7.36 -0.80
CA GLU A 426 20.75 6.87 -2.17
C GLU A 426 19.64 5.82 -2.33
N ARG A 427 18.90 5.52 -1.26
CA ARG A 427 17.86 4.47 -1.27
C ARG A 427 16.47 5.03 -1.03
N TRP A 428 15.50 4.37 -1.64
CA TRP A 428 14.08 4.64 -1.45
C TRP A 428 13.44 3.66 -0.48
N TYR A 429 12.76 4.21 0.53
CA TYR A 429 12.12 3.45 1.59
C TYR A 429 10.61 3.60 1.54
N LEU A 430 9.88 2.50 1.71
CA LEU A 430 8.43 2.49 1.85
C LEU A 430 8.04 3.08 3.21
N ALA A 431 7.76 4.38 3.24
CA ALA A 431 7.38 5.10 4.45
C ALA A 431 5.92 4.86 4.82
N GLY A 432 5.04 4.77 3.81
CA GLY A 432 3.62 4.55 4.01
C GLY A 432 2.96 3.76 2.88
N VAL A 433 1.74 3.30 3.14
CA VAL A 433 0.84 2.64 2.17
C VAL A 433 -0.42 3.47 2.03
N THR A 434 -0.82 3.83 0.82
CA THR A 434 -2.00 4.67 0.55
C THR A 434 -3.26 4.02 1.13
N SER A 435 -3.92 4.73 2.05
CA SER A 435 -5.04 4.18 2.81
C SER A 435 -6.35 4.92 2.51
N TRP A 436 -6.44 6.20 2.85
CA TRP A 436 -7.66 7.00 2.64
C TRP A 436 -7.37 8.49 2.51
N GLY A 437 -8.38 9.25 2.11
CA GLY A 437 -8.34 10.71 1.99
C GLY A 437 -9.74 11.26 1.76
N ILE A 438 -9.93 12.57 1.96
CA ILE A 438 -11.21 13.24 1.66
C ILE A 438 -11.06 14.03 0.38
N GLY A 439 -11.66 13.54 -0.70
CA GLY A 439 -11.46 14.09 -2.03
C GLY A 439 -10.06 13.78 -2.55
N CYS A 440 -9.61 14.57 -3.53
CA CYS A 440 -8.26 14.49 -4.07
C CYS A 440 -7.73 15.91 -4.22
N GLY A 441 -6.66 16.25 -3.48
CA GLY A 441 -6.04 17.58 -3.56
C GLY A 441 -6.90 18.70 -2.98
N ALA A 442 -7.83 18.40 -2.07
CA ALA A 442 -8.62 19.42 -1.40
C ALA A 442 -7.79 20.14 -0.31
N ARG A 443 -8.08 21.43 -0.11
CA ARG A 443 -7.43 22.23 0.94
C ARG A 443 -7.66 21.60 2.31
N ASN A 444 -6.60 21.50 3.11
CA ASN A 444 -6.60 20.85 4.43
C ASN A 444 -7.07 19.40 4.44
N LYS A 445 -6.99 18.67 3.31
CA LYS A 445 -7.33 17.24 3.23
C LYS A 445 -6.18 16.47 2.56
N PRO A 446 -4.99 16.41 3.19
CA PRO A 446 -3.88 15.65 2.64
C PRO A 446 -4.16 14.14 2.70
N GLY A 447 -3.58 13.36 1.79
CA GLY A 447 -3.67 11.90 1.82
C GLY A 447 -3.19 11.30 3.12
N VAL A 448 -3.88 10.25 3.56
CA VAL A 448 -3.57 9.47 4.76
C VAL A 448 -3.07 8.10 4.36
N TYR A 449 -1.94 7.72 4.96
CA TYR A 449 -1.20 6.52 4.68
C TYR A 449 -1.05 5.71 5.96
N THR A 450 -1.07 4.39 5.85
CA THR A 450 -0.63 3.51 6.93
C THR A 450 0.87 3.72 7.15
N LYS A 451 1.27 4.04 8.38
CA LYS A 451 2.67 4.30 8.75
C LYS A 451 3.43 2.98 8.87
N VAL A 452 4.25 2.66 7.87
CA VAL A 452 4.89 1.33 7.74
C VAL A 452 5.79 1.00 8.91
N THR A 453 6.48 1.98 9.50
CA THR A 453 7.34 1.77 10.69
C THR A 453 6.57 1.23 11.89
N GLN A 454 5.26 1.53 12.02
CA GLN A 454 4.40 0.97 13.07
C GLN A 454 3.88 -0.44 12.74
N GLN A 455 4.05 -0.88 11.50
CA GLN A 455 3.58 -2.17 11.01
C GLN A 455 4.70 -3.20 10.83
N LEU A 456 5.97 -2.82 10.98
CA LEU A 456 7.12 -3.68 10.68
C LEU A 456 7.11 -5.01 11.44
N THR A 457 6.75 -5.02 12.73
CA THR A 457 6.64 -6.27 13.50
C THR A 457 5.70 -7.26 12.83
N TRP A 458 4.52 -6.77 12.41
CA TRP A 458 3.52 -7.59 11.75
C TRP A 458 3.96 -7.98 10.33
N VAL A 459 4.53 -7.04 9.56
CA VAL A 459 5.03 -7.32 8.20
C VAL A 459 6.10 -8.41 8.22
N TYR A 460 7.14 -8.27 9.05
CA TYR A 460 8.21 -9.26 9.14
C TYR A 460 7.68 -10.61 9.63
N SER A 461 6.82 -10.65 10.65
CA SER A 461 6.28 -11.93 11.13
C SER A 461 5.50 -12.67 10.05
N ARG A 462 4.73 -11.96 9.20
CA ARG A 462 4.02 -12.59 8.07
C ARG A 462 4.96 -13.03 6.96
N MET A 463 5.99 -12.24 6.65
CA MET A 463 7.03 -12.66 5.69
C MET A 463 7.81 -13.90 6.17
N GLU A 464 8.15 -13.95 7.47
CA GLU A 464 8.86 -15.08 8.09
C GLU A 464 8.02 -16.37 8.12
N ALA A 465 6.72 -16.26 8.37
CA ALA A 465 5.78 -17.39 8.39
C ALA A 465 5.54 -17.97 7.00
N GLU A 466 5.59 -17.11 5.98
CA GLU A 466 5.19 -17.42 4.60
C GLU A 466 6.37 -17.51 3.65
N LYS A 467 7.59 -17.57 4.21
CA LYS A 467 8.81 -17.75 3.43
C LYS A 467 8.70 -19.02 2.57
N PRO A 468 9.25 -19.00 1.34
CA PRO A 468 9.14 -20.10 0.38
C PRO A 468 9.61 -21.46 0.90
#